data_AF-A0A949JUM8-F1
#
_entry.id   AF-A0A949JUM8-F1
#
_cell.length_a   1.000
_cell.length_b   1.000
_cell.length_c   1.000
_cell.angle_alpha   90.00
_cell.angle_beta   90.00
_cell.angle_gamma   90.00
#
_symmetry.space_group_name_H-M   'P 1'
#
loop_
_entity.id
_entity.type
_entity.pdbx_description
1 polymer ?
#
loop_
_entity_poly.entity_id
_entity_poly.type
_entity_poly.pdbx_seq_one_letter_code
_entity_poly.pdbx_strand_id
1 'polypeptide(L)'
;MSGPRKTYVIDPVSQKDSVEMSSSSGDDRKELPEYLQPSGSGVRRGHSKTQTNDKQSGISLLLSYFAGPLYILATRRGRRNKFWAGLSIFSVILSIIVVWMWGGLSSWSTRENPVGAIMLLGAVVAILSGVSAWTRAVILAGRFEGPRLRRVPRWIKGPLATGLFGIICPGMGLFVAGRSKHAVAAMWMASLTAISLLYLSRAFWLWNFNAYAGAFALKPDTLEYVFIIASVVAVLGGLVWIAQALNGVRLAGRVSSRKPVYRRNWIAVALLTSIIAFSTLSRPALVAEALDTGAAVSSSEGMRIIPLYLSMGAIHFDPSKPDYTIRAIELYEHYGDQVTADMMRRDLVDLLESSVPLLEEEGIVLSKTGNIYGALIDEASIDARIADDPEITKIPEELLVLDWDRQN
;
A
#
# COMPACT_ATOMS: atom_id res chain seq x y z
N MET A 1 11.11 5.19 -47.95
CA MET A 1 10.60 6.57 -47.91
C MET A 1 11.00 7.21 -46.60
N SER A 2 12.11 7.97 -46.58
CA SER A 2 12.61 8.68 -45.41
C SER A 2 11.96 10.07 -45.33
N GLY A 3 11.17 10.32 -44.29
CA GLY A 3 10.54 11.62 -44.07
C GLY A 3 11.56 12.73 -43.72
N PRO A 4 11.22 14.01 -43.98
CA PRO A 4 12.15 15.12 -43.84
C PRO A 4 12.45 15.42 -42.36
N ARG A 5 13.75 15.43 -42.03
CA ARG A 5 14.27 15.77 -40.71
C ARG A 5 14.28 17.29 -40.55
N LYS A 6 13.42 17.83 -39.68
CA LYS A 6 13.41 19.26 -39.35
C LYS A 6 14.57 19.58 -38.40
N THR A 7 15.55 20.32 -38.90
CA THR A 7 16.67 20.85 -38.11
C THR A 7 16.34 22.29 -37.72
N TYR A 8 16.26 22.57 -36.43
CA TYR A 8 16.11 23.94 -35.92
C TYR A 8 17.48 24.49 -35.59
N VAL A 9 17.92 25.49 -36.35
CA VAL A 9 19.11 26.30 -36.04
C VAL A 9 18.65 27.42 -35.12
N ILE A 10 19.22 27.48 -33.92
CA ILE A 10 19.01 28.59 -32.99
C ILE A 10 20.19 29.53 -33.20
N ASP A 11 19.95 30.68 -33.81
CA ASP A 11 20.96 31.73 -33.91
C ASP A 11 21.20 32.34 -32.51
N PRO A 12 22.48 32.47 -32.09
CA PRO A 12 22.80 33.22 -30.89
C PRO A 12 22.55 34.71 -31.14
N VAL A 13 21.68 35.30 -30.33
CA VAL A 13 21.45 36.75 -30.30
C VAL A 13 22.76 37.43 -29.92
N SER A 14 23.34 38.16 -30.87
CA SER A 14 24.50 39.02 -30.66
C SER A 14 24.11 40.15 -29.71
N GLN A 15 24.78 40.20 -28.56
CA GLN A 15 24.60 41.22 -27.54
C GLN A 15 25.87 42.08 -27.52
N LYS A 16 25.91 43.11 -28.39
CA LYS A 16 26.89 44.20 -28.49
C LYS A 16 26.32 45.21 -29.51
N ASP A 17 26.25 46.52 -29.32
CA ASP A 17 27.01 47.42 -28.48
C ASP A 17 26.13 48.58 -27.99
N SER A 18 26.36 49.00 -26.76
CA SER A 18 25.98 50.32 -26.23
C SER A 18 26.84 51.39 -26.90
N VAL A 19 26.23 52.18 -27.78
CA VAL A 19 26.83 53.40 -28.32
C VAL A 19 26.15 54.60 -27.66
N GLU A 20 26.92 55.27 -26.81
CA GLU A 20 26.70 56.67 -26.45
C GLU A 20 26.87 57.52 -27.71
N MET A 21 25.89 58.36 -28.05
CA MET A 21 26.14 59.55 -28.85
C MET A 21 25.21 60.70 -28.43
N SER A 22 25.89 61.67 -27.82
CA SER A 22 25.66 63.11 -27.79
C SER A 22 24.59 63.73 -28.69
N SER A 23 23.85 64.64 -28.05
CA SER A 23 23.22 65.85 -28.58
C SER A 23 23.64 66.34 -29.96
N SER A 24 22.67 66.48 -30.88
CA SER A 24 22.62 67.64 -31.76
C SER A 24 21.18 68.11 -31.93
N SER A 25 21.00 69.42 -31.72
CA SER A 25 19.80 70.18 -32.05
C SER A 25 19.58 70.14 -33.56
N GLY A 26 18.37 69.81 -34.00
CA GLY A 26 17.99 69.72 -35.40
C GLY A 26 16.49 69.46 -35.51
N ASP A 27 15.74 70.55 -35.62
CA ASP A 27 14.30 70.60 -35.86
C ASP A 27 14.02 70.10 -37.27
N ASP A 28 13.57 68.84 -37.39
CA ASP A 28 13.10 68.28 -38.66
C ASP A 28 12.07 67.17 -38.36
N ARG A 29 10.80 67.58 -38.20
CA ARG A 29 9.67 66.67 -38.01
C ARG A 29 9.37 65.93 -39.31
N LYS A 30 10.04 64.80 -39.54
CA LYS A 30 9.54 63.75 -40.42
C LYS A 30 8.56 62.90 -39.64
N GLU A 31 7.29 63.01 -40.00
CA GLU A 31 6.20 62.16 -39.50
C GLU A 31 6.55 60.69 -39.73
N LEU A 32 6.68 59.93 -38.64
CA LEU A 32 6.87 58.49 -38.68
C LEU A 32 5.60 57.82 -39.24
N PRO A 33 5.74 56.82 -40.14
CA PRO A 33 4.60 56.09 -40.68
C PRO A 33 3.78 55.44 -39.55
N GLU A 34 2.46 55.48 -39.70
CA GLU A 34 1.43 55.14 -38.70
C GLU A 34 1.60 53.76 -38.02
N TYR A 35 2.28 52.82 -38.67
CA TYR A 35 2.57 51.49 -38.10
C TYR A 35 3.74 51.46 -37.10
N LEU A 36 4.53 52.54 -37.00
CA LEU A 36 5.59 52.72 -35.99
C LEU A 36 5.17 53.64 -34.85
N GLN A 37 3.95 54.21 -34.89
CA GLN A 37 3.43 54.92 -33.74
C GLN A 37 3.17 53.92 -32.62
N PRO A 38 3.78 54.08 -31.43
CA PRO A 38 3.46 53.23 -30.29
C PRO A 38 1.98 53.40 -30.00
N SER A 39 1.22 52.33 -30.24
CA SER A 39 -0.22 52.25 -30.04
C SER A 39 -0.60 53.03 -28.79
N GLY A 40 -1.31 54.13 -29.03
CA GLY A 40 -1.59 55.16 -28.06
C GLY A 40 -2.06 54.56 -26.74
N SER A 41 -1.50 55.16 -25.69
CA SER A 41 -2.09 55.42 -24.39
C SER A 41 -3.63 55.50 -24.41
N GLY A 42 -4.27 54.35 -24.44
CA GLY A 42 -5.58 54.17 -23.84
C GLY A 42 -5.40 54.31 -22.35
N VAL A 43 -5.64 55.52 -21.83
CA VAL A 43 -5.84 55.84 -20.42
C VAL A 43 -7.01 54.98 -19.92
N ARG A 44 -6.74 53.71 -19.63
CA ARG A 44 -7.58 52.89 -18.76
C ARG A 44 -7.34 53.41 -17.35
N ARG A 45 -8.24 54.31 -16.93
CA ARG A 45 -8.46 54.67 -15.52
C ARG A 45 -8.19 53.44 -14.66
N GLY A 46 -7.10 53.54 -13.91
CA GLY A 46 -6.70 52.56 -12.91
C GLY A 46 -7.78 52.46 -11.86
N HIS A 47 -8.69 51.50 -12.03
CA HIS A 47 -9.12 50.71 -10.90
C HIS A 47 -7.95 49.81 -10.52
N SER A 48 -6.92 50.42 -9.92
CA SER A 48 -6.07 49.73 -8.96
C SER A 48 -6.99 49.36 -7.80
N LYS A 49 -7.79 48.31 -8.00
CA LYS A 49 -8.27 47.51 -6.89
C LYS A 49 -7.01 47.20 -6.12
N THR A 50 -6.89 47.86 -4.98
CA THR A 50 -6.05 47.51 -3.85
C THR A 50 -5.83 46.02 -3.92
N GLN A 51 -4.73 45.65 -4.58
CA GLN A 51 -4.23 44.31 -4.60
C GLN A 51 -3.63 44.22 -3.21
N THR A 52 -4.51 44.02 -2.23
CA THR A 52 -4.14 43.80 -0.85
C THR A 52 -3.10 42.74 -0.95
N ASN A 53 -1.88 43.17 -0.66
CA ASN A 53 -0.68 42.37 -0.65
C ASN A 53 -0.85 41.51 0.60
N ASP A 54 -1.84 40.61 0.58
CA ASP A 54 -2.07 39.63 1.60
C ASP A 54 -0.81 38.80 1.57
N LYS A 55 0.07 39.13 2.52
CA LYS A 55 1.23 38.36 2.96
C LYS A 55 0.70 37.06 3.57
N GLN A 56 -0.14 36.33 2.84
CA GLN A 56 -0.59 35.00 3.22
C GLN A 56 0.64 34.11 3.18
N SER A 57 1.16 33.86 4.37
CA SER A 57 2.28 32.99 4.65
C SER A 57 2.04 31.62 4.03
N GLY A 58 3.06 31.00 3.46
CA GLY A 58 2.99 29.62 2.95
C GLY A 58 2.58 28.59 4.01
N ILE A 59 2.54 28.97 5.30
CA ILE A 59 1.99 28.17 6.39
C ILE A 59 0.49 27.94 6.23
N SER A 60 -0.27 28.89 5.66
CA SER A 60 -1.72 28.71 5.41
C SER A 60 -2.00 27.58 4.43
N LEU A 61 -1.04 27.23 3.56
CA LEU A 61 -1.12 26.10 2.63
C LEU A 61 -0.84 24.75 3.28
N LEU A 62 -0.02 24.73 4.31
CA LEU A 62 0.19 23.51 5.09
C LEU A 62 -1.01 23.28 6.01
N LEU A 63 -1.50 24.35 6.64
CA LEU A 63 -2.75 24.32 7.40
C LEU A 63 -3.94 23.91 6.53
N SER A 64 -3.99 24.33 5.26
CA SER A 64 -5.05 23.89 4.35
C SER A 64 -4.98 22.41 4.02
N TYR A 65 -3.79 21.84 3.98
CA TYR A 65 -3.60 20.41 3.85
C TYR A 65 -4.13 19.67 5.08
N PHE A 66 -3.74 20.10 6.28
CA PHE A 66 -4.16 19.48 7.55
C PHE A 66 -5.64 19.73 7.91
N ALA A 67 -6.24 20.81 7.42
CA ALA A 67 -7.66 21.05 7.57
C ALA A 67 -8.53 20.00 6.83
N GLY A 68 -7.92 19.17 5.99
CA GLY A 68 -8.59 18.01 5.41
C GLY A 68 -9.73 18.41 4.46
N PRO A 69 -10.88 17.70 4.52
CA PRO A 69 -12.03 18.03 3.67
C PRO A 69 -12.63 19.42 3.99
N LEU A 70 -12.53 19.89 5.24
CA LEU A 70 -13.13 21.15 5.70
C LEU A 70 -12.53 22.39 5.02
N TYR A 71 -11.33 22.27 4.43
CA TYR A 71 -10.73 23.39 3.70
C TYR A 71 -11.59 23.87 2.51
N ILE A 72 -12.46 23.03 1.95
CA ILE A 72 -13.44 23.46 0.94
C ILE A 72 -14.30 24.61 1.46
N LEU A 73 -14.70 24.58 2.73
CA LEU A 73 -15.54 25.61 3.36
C LEU A 73 -14.77 26.91 3.61
N ALA A 74 -13.46 26.83 3.84
CA ALA A 74 -12.61 28.02 4.00
C ALA A 74 -12.48 28.80 2.67
N THR A 75 -12.52 28.12 1.52
CA THR A 75 -12.38 28.78 0.22
C THR A 75 -13.72 29.31 -0.32
N ARG A 76 -13.75 30.56 -0.82
CA ARG A 76 -14.95 31.16 -1.44
C ARG A 76 -15.48 30.32 -2.63
N ARG A 77 -14.57 29.68 -3.38
CA ARG A 77 -14.92 28.85 -4.55
C ARG A 77 -15.42 27.47 -4.16
N GLY A 78 -14.89 26.88 -3.08
CA GLY A 78 -15.43 25.66 -2.49
C GLY A 78 -16.85 25.88 -1.97
N ARG A 79 -17.09 26.95 -1.21
CA ARG A 79 -18.44 27.34 -0.75
C ARG A 79 -19.45 27.57 -1.87
N ARG A 80 -19.01 28.10 -3.02
CA ARG A 80 -19.91 28.33 -4.18
C ARG A 80 -20.41 27.02 -4.78
N ASN A 81 -19.64 25.94 -4.69
CA ASN A 81 -20.07 24.64 -5.18
C ASN A 81 -20.73 23.83 -4.06
N LYS A 82 -22.07 23.93 -3.97
CA LYS A 82 -22.89 23.29 -2.94
C LYS A 82 -22.63 21.78 -2.83
N PHE A 83 -22.37 21.09 -3.95
CA PHE A 83 -22.07 19.66 -3.94
C PHE A 83 -20.82 19.31 -3.12
N TRP A 84 -19.70 19.99 -3.37
CA TRP A 84 -18.44 19.72 -2.65
C TRP A 84 -18.48 20.18 -1.20
N ALA A 85 -19.16 21.30 -0.92
CA ALA A 85 -19.38 21.75 0.45
C ALA A 85 -20.24 20.74 1.23
N GLY A 86 -21.34 20.27 0.63
CA GLY A 86 -22.20 19.24 1.19
C GLY A 86 -21.46 17.93 1.42
N LEU A 87 -20.69 17.45 0.43
CA LEU A 87 -19.88 16.24 0.55
C LEU A 87 -18.85 16.33 1.68
N SER A 88 -18.19 17.48 1.84
CA SER A 88 -17.26 17.70 2.95
C SER A 88 -17.98 17.63 4.30
N ILE A 89 -19.11 18.33 4.47
CA ILE A 89 -19.87 18.33 5.72
C ILE A 89 -20.37 16.91 6.03
N PHE A 90 -20.97 16.26 5.03
CA PHE A 90 -21.45 14.88 5.14
C PHE A 90 -20.33 13.92 5.56
N SER A 91 -19.16 13.99 4.91
CA SER A 91 -18.03 13.11 5.25
C SER A 91 -17.53 13.30 6.68
N VAL A 92 -17.53 14.54 7.18
CA VAL A 92 -17.07 14.85 8.55
C VAL A 92 -18.10 14.38 9.57
N ILE A 93 -19.38 14.66 9.34
CA ILE A 93 -20.48 14.19 10.20
C ILE A 93 -20.46 12.66 10.26
N LEU A 94 -20.38 12.00 9.11
CA LEU A 94 -20.36 10.54 9.03
C LEU A 94 -19.12 9.96 9.71
N SER A 95 -17.95 10.58 9.55
CA SER A 95 -16.73 10.15 10.24
C SER A 95 -16.86 10.28 11.76
N ILE A 96 -17.45 11.38 12.26
CA ILE A 96 -17.70 11.57 13.69
C ILE A 96 -18.66 10.49 14.21
N ILE A 97 -19.75 10.22 13.49
CA ILE A 97 -20.70 9.15 13.85
C ILE A 97 -19.99 7.80 13.92
N VAL A 98 -19.22 7.45 12.87
CA VAL A 98 -18.48 6.18 12.81
C VAL A 98 -17.50 6.07 13.97
N VAL A 99 -16.69 7.10 14.25
CA VAL A 99 -15.70 7.09 15.34
C VAL A 99 -16.38 7.03 16.71
N TRP A 100 -17.44 7.80 16.92
CA TRP A 100 -18.17 7.83 18.19
C TRP A 100 -18.83 6.48 18.49
N MET A 101 -19.46 5.88 17.48
CA MET A 101 -20.08 4.57 17.59
C MET A 101 -19.05 3.43 17.54
N TRP A 102 -17.79 3.68 17.14
CA TRP A 102 -16.75 2.66 16.96
C TRP A 102 -16.46 1.90 18.26
N GLY A 103 -16.50 2.58 19.41
CA GLY A 103 -16.33 1.98 20.73
C GLY A 103 -17.51 1.10 21.16
N GLY A 104 -18.71 1.40 20.67
CA GLY A 104 -19.91 0.59 20.88
C GLY A 104 -20.05 -0.56 19.88
N LEU A 105 -19.26 -0.58 18.81
CA LEU A 105 -19.35 -1.59 17.74
C LEU A 105 -19.20 -3.02 18.28
N SER A 106 -18.28 -3.24 19.23
CA SER A 106 -18.06 -4.56 19.81
C SER A 106 -19.16 -4.99 20.78
N SER A 107 -19.85 -4.05 21.42
CA SER A 107 -20.91 -4.36 22.39
C SER A 107 -22.30 -4.44 21.75
N TRP A 108 -22.54 -3.72 20.66
CA TRP A 108 -23.84 -3.68 19.97
C TRP A 108 -23.95 -4.69 18.83
N SER A 109 -22.81 -5.20 18.35
CA SER A 109 -22.76 -6.34 17.45
C SER A 109 -23.03 -7.63 18.21
N THR A 110 -24.25 -7.82 18.68
CA THR A 110 -24.72 -9.16 19.07
C THR A 110 -24.96 -10.00 17.82
N ARG A 111 -25.05 -11.33 17.99
CA ARG A 111 -25.23 -12.34 16.93
C ARG A 111 -26.34 -12.01 15.91
N GLU A 112 -27.33 -11.19 16.27
CA GLU A 112 -28.54 -10.97 15.50
C GLU A 112 -28.60 -9.59 14.80
N ASN A 113 -27.64 -8.69 15.05
CA ASN A 113 -27.79 -7.29 14.63
C ASN A 113 -26.80 -6.89 13.51
N PRO A 114 -27.27 -6.59 12.27
CA PRO A 114 -26.42 -6.22 11.14
C PRO A 114 -25.78 -4.82 11.25
N VAL A 115 -25.97 -4.13 12.38
CA VAL A 115 -25.45 -2.78 12.63
C VAL A 115 -23.95 -2.69 12.38
N GLY A 116 -23.17 -3.71 12.75
CA GLY A 116 -21.72 -3.70 12.52
C GLY A 116 -21.33 -3.64 11.04
N ALA A 117 -22.04 -4.37 10.16
CA ALA A 117 -21.80 -4.36 8.73
C ALA A 117 -22.19 -3.02 8.10
N ILE A 118 -23.33 -2.45 8.53
CA ILE A 118 -23.78 -1.12 8.11
C ILE A 118 -22.78 -0.04 8.54
N MET A 119 -22.23 -0.15 9.74
CA MET A 119 -21.22 0.78 10.25
C MET A 119 -19.90 0.67 9.49
N LEU A 120 -19.47 -0.55 9.15
CA LEU A 120 -18.27 -0.76 8.33
C LEU A 120 -18.44 -0.16 6.93
N LEU A 121 -19.61 -0.37 6.30
CA LEU A 121 -19.96 0.29 5.04
C LEU A 121 -19.98 1.81 5.20
N GLY A 122 -20.57 2.32 6.28
CA GLY A 122 -20.56 3.73 6.65
C GLY A 122 -19.15 4.30 6.79
N ALA A 123 -18.22 3.54 7.39
CA ALA A 123 -16.82 3.91 7.52
C ALA A 123 -16.12 4.00 6.14
N VAL A 124 -16.35 3.02 5.26
CA VAL A 124 -15.83 3.04 3.88
C VAL A 124 -16.36 4.26 3.13
N VAL A 125 -17.66 4.54 3.20
CA VAL A 125 -18.28 5.72 2.57
C VAL A 125 -17.72 7.02 3.17
N ALA A 126 -17.50 7.08 4.49
CA ALA A 126 -16.90 8.23 5.16
C ALA A 126 -15.47 8.49 4.66
N ILE A 127 -14.65 7.44 4.55
CA ILE A 127 -13.27 7.54 4.06
C ILE A 127 -13.27 8.00 2.60
N LEU A 128 -14.05 7.36 1.72
CA LEU A 128 -14.08 7.69 0.29
C LEU A 128 -14.61 9.10 0.04
N SER A 129 -15.69 9.50 0.72
CA SER A 129 -16.25 10.86 0.60
C SER A 129 -15.31 11.92 1.18
N GLY A 130 -14.70 11.65 2.33
CA GLY A 130 -13.74 12.53 2.99
C GLY A 130 -12.49 12.74 2.15
N VAL A 131 -11.91 11.68 1.61
CA VAL A 131 -10.72 11.76 0.74
C VAL A 131 -11.08 12.40 -0.60
N SER A 132 -12.25 12.13 -1.17
CA SER A 132 -12.71 12.82 -2.39
C SER A 132 -12.85 14.33 -2.19
N ALA A 133 -13.44 14.74 -1.05
CA ALA A 133 -13.52 16.15 -0.69
C ALA A 133 -12.13 16.75 -0.43
N TRP A 134 -11.26 16.04 0.30
CA TRP A 134 -9.92 16.50 0.63
C TRP A 134 -9.03 16.65 -0.62
N THR A 135 -9.03 15.68 -1.53
CA THR A 135 -8.30 15.77 -2.79
C THR A 135 -8.77 16.95 -3.63
N ARG A 136 -10.07 17.22 -3.68
CA ARG A 136 -10.60 18.42 -4.35
C ARG A 136 -10.11 19.70 -3.68
N ALA A 137 -10.07 19.74 -2.35
CA ALA A 137 -9.52 20.85 -1.58
C ALA A 137 -8.05 21.10 -1.93
N VAL A 138 -7.24 20.04 -2.03
CA VAL A 138 -5.82 20.08 -2.40
C VAL A 138 -5.63 20.57 -3.84
N ILE A 139 -6.48 20.17 -4.80
CA ILE A 139 -6.43 20.68 -6.18
C ILE A 139 -6.72 22.19 -6.21
N LEU A 140 -7.73 22.64 -5.46
CA LEU A 140 -8.08 24.06 -5.39
C LEU A 140 -6.92 24.84 -4.76
N ALA A 141 -6.37 24.38 -3.63
CA ALA A 141 -5.20 24.99 -3.00
C ALA A 141 -4.01 25.06 -3.97
N GLY A 142 -3.68 23.94 -4.63
CA GLY A 142 -2.52 23.85 -5.52
C GLY A 142 -2.62 24.69 -6.79
N ARG A 143 -3.82 24.83 -7.38
CA ARG A 143 -4.01 25.65 -8.60
C ARG A 143 -3.88 27.14 -8.34
N PHE A 144 -4.42 27.63 -7.22
CA PHE A 144 -4.47 29.07 -6.94
C PHE A 144 -3.28 29.56 -6.13
N GLU A 145 -2.68 28.69 -5.32
CA GLU A 145 -1.58 29.04 -4.44
C GLU A 145 -0.23 28.47 -4.90
N GLY A 146 -0.17 27.84 -6.07
CA GLY A 146 1.08 27.41 -6.73
C GLY A 146 2.18 28.50 -6.78
N PRO A 147 1.86 29.76 -7.10
CA PRO A 147 2.82 30.86 -7.02
C PRO A 147 3.27 31.18 -5.58
N ARG A 148 2.41 30.95 -4.58
CA ARG A 148 2.69 31.19 -3.15
C ARG A 148 3.47 30.06 -2.50
N LEU A 149 3.33 28.83 -2.99
CA LEU A 149 4.23 27.71 -2.66
C LEU A 149 5.70 28.04 -2.94
N ARG A 150 5.99 28.95 -3.89
CA ARG A 150 7.35 29.48 -4.12
C ARG A 150 7.88 30.31 -2.95
N ARG A 151 7.03 30.87 -2.08
CA ARG A 151 7.40 31.68 -0.91
C ARG A 151 7.52 30.89 0.40
N VAL A 152 7.22 29.58 0.40
CA VAL A 152 7.41 28.73 1.58
C VAL A 152 8.89 28.76 2.01
N PRO A 153 9.20 28.83 3.31
CA PRO A 153 10.58 28.85 3.81
C PRO A 153 11.43 27.72 3.24
N ARG A 154 12.71 28.01 2.98
CA ARG A 154 13.65 27.07 2.34
C ARG A 154 13.82 25.77 3.14
N TRP A 155 13.69 25.82 4.47
CA TRP A 155 13.80 24.63 5.34
C TRP A 155 12.69 23.61 5.09
N ILE A 156 11.44 24.04 4.85
CA ILE A 156 10.31 23.15 4.53
C ILE A 156 10.46 22.52 3.15
N LYS A 157 11.10 23.25 2.22
CA LYS A 157 11.45 22.74 0.88
C LYS A 157 12.70 21.86 0.87
N GLY A 158 13.33 21.68 2.03
CA GLY A 158 14.46 20.77 2.17
C GLY A 158 14.02 19.35 1.81
N PRO A 159 14.90 18.57 1.16
CA PRO A 159 14.60 17.18 0.78
C PRO A 159 14.19 16.34 2.00
N LEU A 160 14.86 16.53 3.14
CA LEU A 160 14.53 15.85 4.39
C LEU A 160 13.12 16.19 4.88
N ALA A 161 12.78 17.47 4.95
CA ALA A 161 11.45 17.91 5.37
C ALA A 161 10.36 17.36 4.45
N THR A 162 10.55 17.41 3.12
CA THR A 162 9.57 16.86 2.18
C THR A 162 9.43 15.34 2.28
N GLY A 163 10.50 14.63 2.62
CA GLY A 163 10.46 13.19 2.90
C GLY A 163 9.69 12.88 4.16
N LEU A 164 10.02 13.56 5.27
CA LEU A 164 9.34 13.41 6.56
C LEU A 164 7.84 13.70 6.41
N PHE A 165 7.47 14.78 5.73
CA PHE A 165 6.08 15.11 5.44
C PHE A 165 5.39 14.04 4.59
N GLY A 166 6.09 13.46 3.60
CA GLY A 166 5.55 12.37 2.79
C GLY A 166 5.32 11.08 3.58
N ILE A 167 6.14 10.80 4.59
CA ILE A 167 5.97 9.64 5.48
C ILE A 167 4.78 9.87 6.42
N ILE A 168 4.70 11.05 7.05
CA ILE A 168 3.63 11.38 8.02
C ILE A 168 2.28 11.47 7.31
N CYS A 169 2.23 12.11 6.14
CA CYS A 169 1.00 12.40 5.43
C CYS A 169 1.13 12.04 3.94
N PRO A 170 0.32 11.08 3.45
CA PRO A 170 0.44 10.59 2.08
C PRO A 170 0.20 11.74 1.10
N GLY A 171 1.15 11.98 0.18
CA GLY A 171 1.05 13.04 -0.83
C GLY A 171 1.52 14.43 -0.40
N MET A 172 1.79 14.68 0.89
CA MET A 172 2.17 16.02 1.38
C MET A 172 3.52 16.48 0.83
N GLY A 173 4.52 15.61 0.77
CA GLY A 173 5.83 15.93 0.16
C GLY A 173 5.72 16.34 -1.32
N LEU A 174 4.84 15.68 -2.07
CA LEU A 174 4.56 16.00 -3.48
C LEU A 174 3.80 17.33 -3.61
N PHE A 175 2.92 17.64 -2.66
CA PHE A 175 2.20 18.90 -2.60
C PHE A 175 3.15 20.08 -2.33
N VAL A 176 4.05 19.95 -1.34
CA VAL A 176 5.09 20.95 -1.04
C VAL A 176 6.05 21.15 -2.22
N ALA A 177 6.36 20.09 -2.95
CA ALA A 177 7.13 20.16 -4.20
C ALA A 177 6.37 20.79 -5.39
N GLY A 178 5.11 21.22 -5.20
CA GLY A 178 4.30 21.88 -6.23
C GLY A 178 3.65 20.92 -7.23
N ARG A 179 3.58 19.62 -6.94
CA ARG A 179 2.99 18.58 -7.81
C ARG A 179 1.63 18.11 -7.28
N SER A 180 0.68 19.04 -7.17
CA SER A 180 -0.66 18.78 -6.60
C SER A 180 -1.42 17.62 -7.26
N LYS A 181 -1.32 17.43 -8.58
CA LYS A 181 -1.96 16.29 -9.27
C LYS A 181 -1.43 14.93 -8.77
N HIS A 182 -0.12 14.83 -8.50
CA HIS A 182 0.48 13.60 -8.02
C HIS A 182 0.20 13.39 -6.53
N ALA A 183 0.14 14.48 -5.75
CA ALA A 183 -0.30 14.44 -4.35
C ALA A 183 -1.73 13.90 -4.22
N VAL A 184 -2.63 14.27 -5.14
CA VAL A 184 -4.01 13.75 -5.15
C VAL A 184 -4.05 12.25 -5.43
N ALA A 185 -3.31 11.78 -6.42
CA ALA A 185 -3.22 10.35 -6.70
C ALA A 185 -2.63 9.58 -5.50
N ALA A 186 -1.63 10.15 -4.83
CA ALA A 186 -1.04 9.61 -3.61
C ALA A 186 -2.07 9.45 -2.49
N MET A 187 -2.86 10.48 -2.22
CA MET A 187 -3.91 10.44 -1.21
C MET A 187 -4.99 9.40 -1.53
N TRP A 188 -5.36 9.25 -2.81
CA TRP A 188 -6.33 8.25 -3.23
C TRP A 188 -5.82 6.83 -2.98
N MET A 189 -4.57 6.54 -3.37
CA MET A 189 -3.96 5.25 -3.09
C MET A 189 -3.89 4.96 -1.58
N ALA A 190 -3.50 5.95 -0.78
CA ALA A 190 -3.46 5.80 0.67
C ALA A 190 -4.84 5.55 1.29
N SER A 191 -5.92 6.07 0.69
CA SER A 191 -7.28 5.78 1.15
C SER A 191 -7.68 4.32 0.93
N LEU A 192 -7.26 3.72 -0.20
CA LEU A 192 -7.47 2.29 -0.45
C LEU A 192 -6.69 1.44 0.55
N THR A 193 -5.46 1.86 0.88
CA THR A 193 -4.64 1.22 1.93
C THR A 193 -5.34 1.32 3.29
N ALA A 194 -5.86 2.49 3.67
CA ALA A 194 -6.56 2.69 4.93
C ALA A 194 -7.85 1.85 5.01
N ILE A 195 -8.62 1.76 3.92
CA ILE A 195 -9.80 0.91 3.85
C ILE A 195 -9.41 -0.56 4.01
N SER A 196 -8.37 -1.02 3.30
CA SER A 196 -7.88 -2.39 3.44
C SER A 196 -7.46 -2.69 4.88
N LEU A 197 -6.65 -1.83 5.51
CA LEU A 197 -6.22 -2.00 6.90
C LEU A 197 -7.42 -2.02 7.86
N LEU A 198 -8.47 -1.24 7.58
CA LEU A 198 -9.71 -1.26 8.34
C LEU A 198 -10.37 -2.64 8.29
N TYR A 199 -10.50 -3.24 7.09
CA TYR A 199 -11.03 -4.60 6.92
C TYR A 199 -10.19 -5.61 7.70
N LEU A 200 -8.86 -5.56 7.55
CA LEU A 200 -7.94 -6.50 8.23
C LEU A 200 -7.98 -6.35 9.75
N SER A 201 -8.05 -5.12 10.27
CA SER A 201 -8.18 -4.86 11.71
C SER A 201 -9.47 -5.43 12.32
N ARG A 202 -10.45 -5.74 11.47
CA ARG A 202 -11.75 -6.32 11.83
C ARG A 202 -11.95 -7.71 11.24
N ALA A 203 -10.91 -8.38 10.76
CA ALA A 203 -11.02 -9.68 10.11
C ALA A 203 -11.69 -10.71 11.04
N PHE A 204 -11.22 -10.84 12.29
CA PHE A 204 -11.81 -11.72 13.30
C PHE A 204 -13.30 -11.44 13.55
N TRP A 205 -13.66 -10.16 13.69
CA TRP A 205 -15.05 -9.78 13.93
C TRP A 205 -15.92 -10.06 12.69
N LEU A 206 -15.43 -9.75 11.49
CA LEU A 206 -16.11 -10.02 10.22
C LEU A 206 -16.31 -11.52 10.00
N TRP A 207 -15.32 -12.34 10.36
CA TRP A 207 -15.39 -13.79 10.30
C TRP A 207 -16.50 -14.35 11.19
N ASN A 208 -16.49 -13.96 12.46
CA ASN A 208 -17.52 -14.34 13.41
C ASN A 208 -18.91 -13.84 12.97
N PHE A 209 -19.02 -12.58 12.55
CA PHE A 209 -20.26 -12.03 12.03
C PHE A 209 -20.79 -12.86 10.85
N ASN A 210 -19.91 -13.26 9.92
CA ASN A 210 -20.29 -14.08 8.77
C ASN A 210 -20.82 -15.46 9.17
N ALA A 211 -20.23 -16.08 10.19
CA ALA A 211 -20.71 -17.37 10.72
C ALA A 211 -22.13 -17.27 11.31
N TYR A 212 -22.54 -16.10 11.79
CA TYR A 212 -23.86 -15.87 12.40
C TYR A 212 -24.87 -15.16 11.50
N ALA A 213 -24.45 -14.61 10.36
CA ALA A 213 -25.28 -13.82 9.47
C ALA A 213 -26.41 -14.59 8.76
N GLY A 214 -26.46 -15.92 8.91
CA GLY A 214 -27.52 -16.78 8.37
C GLY A 214 -27.70 -16.61 6.87
N ALA A 215 -28.86 -16.14 6.43
CA ALA A 215 -29.18 -15.91 5.02
C ALA A 215 -28.30 -14.83 4.34
N PHE A 216 -27.65 -13.96 5.11
CA PHE A 216 -26.72 -12.94 4.60
C PHE A 216 -25.25 -13.37 4.68
N ALA A 217 -24.97 -14.59 5.12
CA ALA A 217 -23.61 -15.11 5.20
C ALA A 217 -23.02 -15.25 3.79
N LEU A 218 -21.82 -14.69 3.61
CA LEU A 218 -20.98 -14.97 2.47
C LEU A 218 -20.41 -16.38 2.60
N LYS A 219 -20.17 -17.04 1.47
CA LYS A 219 -19.39 -18.28 1.46
C LYS A 219 -18.02 -18.01 2.13
N PRO A 220 -17.55 -18.89 3.03
CA PRO A 220 -16.27 -18.72 3.74
C PRO A 220 -15.12 -18.35 2.80
N ASP A 221 -14.99 -19.08 1.69
CA ASP A 221 -13.97 -18.84 0.66
C ASP A 221 -13.98 -17.39 0.14
N THR A 222 -15.16 -16.82 -0.08
CA THR A 222 -15.30 -15.45 -0.58
C THR A 222 -14.78 -14.43 0.42
N LEU A 223 -15.04 -14.64 1.71
CA LEU A 223 -14.57 -13.76 2.77
C LEU A 223 -13.04 -13.85 2.92
N GLU A 224 -12.48 -15.06 2.80
CA GLU A 224 -11.04 -15.26 2.80
C GLU A 224 -10.35 -14.56 1.62
N TYR A 225 -10.91 -14.64 0.41
CA TYR A 225 -10.41 -13.89 -0.73
C TYR A 225 -10.45 -12.37 -0.51
N VAL A 226 -11.49 -11.85 0.16
CA VAL A 226 -11.55 -10.43 0.52
C VAL A 226 -10.40 -10.06 1.46
N PHE A 227 -10.07 -10.89 2.45
CA PHE A 227 -8.93 -10.65 3.35
C PHE A 227 -7.58 -10.76 2.64
N ILE A 228 -7.42 -11.72 1.71
CA ILE A 228 -6.21 -11.84 0.90
C ILE A 228 -6.03 -10.60 0.01
N ILE A 229 -7.08 -10.19 -0.71
CA ILE A 229 -7.05 -8.99 -1.57
C ILE A 229 -6.77 -7.75 -0.73
N ALA A 230 -7.42 -7.60 0.43
CA ALA A 230 -7.14 -6.51 1.35
C ALA A 230 -5.65 -6.53 1.74
N SER A 231 -5.11 -7.66 2.19
CA SER A 231 -3.69 -7.80 2.56
C SER A 231 -2.75 -7.36 1.44
N VAL A 232 -2.99 -7.83 0.21
CA VAL A 232 -2.20 -7.42 -0.96
C VAL A 232 -2.30 -5.91 -1.21
N VAL A 233 -3.50 -5.33 -1.14
CA VAL A 233 -3.72 -3.88 -1.31
C VAL A 233 -3.04 -3.07 -0.20
N ALA A 234 -3.03 -3.57 1.04
CA ALA A 234 -2.34 -2.92 2.16
C ALA A 234 -0.83 -2.89 1.92
N VAL A 235 -0.23 -4.02 1.56
CA VAL A 235 1.22 -4.13 1.29
C VAL A 235 1.62 -3.26 0.11
N LEU A 236 0.96 -3.41 -1.05
CA LEU A 236 1.24 -2.61 -2.23
C LEU A 236 1.01 -1.12 -1.98
N GLY A 237 -0.05 -0.79 -1.25
CA GLY A 237 -0.37 0.58 -0.85
C GLY A 237 0.72 1.21 0.02
N GLY A 238 1.22 0.46 1.02
CA GLY A 238 2.35 0.86 1.86
C GLY A 238 3.63 1.09 1.06
N LEU A 239 3.96 0.19 0.12
CA LEU A 239 5.11 0.35 -0.77
C LEU A 239 4.98 1.59 -1.66
N VAL A 240 3.80 1.81 -2.24
CA VAL A 240 3.49 3.01 -3.04
C VAL A 240 3.61 4.28 -2.20
N TRP A 241 3.16 4.26 -0.95
CA TRP A 241 3.31 5.38 -0.01
C TRP A 241 4.80 5.71 0.22
N ILE A 242 5.63 4.73 0.52
CA ILE A 242 7.08 4.91 0.70
C ILE A 242 7.72 5.47 -0.59
N ALA A 243 7.40 4.87 -1.73
CA ALA A 243 7.91 5.31 -3.03
C ALA A 243 7.52 6.77 -3.35
N GLN A 244 6.31 7.18 -2.98
CA GLN A 244 5.85 8.55 -3.15
C GLN A 244 6.57 9.54 -2.22
N ALA A 245 6.83 9.15 -0.98
CA ALA A 245 7.63 9.96 -0.06
C ALA A 245 9.04 10.18 -0.62
N LEU A 246 9.70 9.11 -1.09
CA LEU A 246 11.02 9.19 -1.73
C LEU A 246 11.01 10.03 -3.01
N ASN A 247 9.96 9.92 -3.83
CA ASN A 247 9.82 10.75 -5.02
C ASN A 247 9.63 12.23 -4.66
N GLY A 248 8.96 12.54 -3.54
CA GLY A 248 8.90 13.87 -2.94
C GLY A 248 10.30 14.42 -2.61
N VAL A 249 11.12 13.64 -1.90
CA VAL A 249 12.53 13.96 -1.59
C VAL A 249 13.32 14.26 -2.86
N ARG A 250 13.19 13.39 -3.89
CA ARG A 250 13.89 13.54 -5.16
C ARG A 250 13.52 14.83 -5.87
N LEU A 251 12.24 15.17 -5.90
CA LEU A 251 11.74 16.38 -6.56
C LEU A 251 12.15 17.65 -5.81
N ALA A 252 12.10 17.64 -4.47
CA ALA A 252 12.58 18.74 -3.64
C ALA A 252 14.09 18.97 -3.82
N GLY A 253 14.87 17.89 -3.91
CA GLY A 253 16.31 17.95 -4.21
C GLY A 253 16.62 18.69 -5.51
N ARG A 254 15.89 18.41 -6.60
CA ARG A 254 16.08 19.10 -7.90
C ARG A 254 15.82 20.60 -7.84
N VAL A 255 14.88 21.04 -7.02
CA VAL A 255 14.56 22.47 -6.85
C VAL A 255 15.62 23.17 -6.00
N SER A 256 16.22 22.47 -5.03
CA SER A 256 17.20 23.05 -4.11
C SER A 256 18.63 23.08 -4.65
N SER A 257 19.02 22.18 -5.55
CA SER A 257 20.40 22.10 -6.05
C SER A 257 20.51 22.54 -7.50
N ARG A 258 21.10 23.72 -7.74
CA ARG A 258 21.56 24.17 -9.07
C ARG A 258 22.79 23.40 -9.60
N LYS A 259 23.39 22.51 -8.81
CA LYS A 259 24.49 21.62 -9.24
C LYS A 259 23.95 20.18 -9.37
N PRO A 260 23.85 19.63 -10.60
CA PRO A 260 23.36 18.28 -10.81
C PRO A 260 24.49 17.26 -10.60
N VAL A 261 24.12 15.98 -10.51
CA VAL A 261 24.93 14.75 -10.69
C VAL A 261 25.16 13.86 -9.45
N TYR A 262 25.57 14.33 -8.26
CA TYR A 262 25.98 13.36 -7.19
C TYR A 262 24.85 12.72 -6.34
N ARG A 263 23.64 13.30 -6.30
CA ARG A 263 22.58 12.87 -5.35
C ARG A 263 21.66 11.74 -5.83
N ARG A 264 21.74 11.32 -7.09
CA ARG A 264 20.83 10.29 -7.65
C ARG A 264 21.12 8.90 -7.09
N ASN A 265 22.36 8.62 -6.69
CA ASN A 265 22.76 7.31 -6.17
C ASN A 265 22.29 7.08 -4.72
N TRP A 266 22.16 8.13 -3.90
CA TRP A 266 21.79 7.98 -2.50
C TRP A 266 20.36 7.48 -2.25
N ILE A 267 19.42 7.77 -3.15
CA ILE A 267 18.04 7.26 -3.01
C ILE A 267 17.99 5.77 -3.38
N ALA A 268 18.73 5.38 -4.42
CA ALA A 268 18.87 3.96 -4.77
C ALA A 268 19.58 3.22 -3.64
N VAL A 269 20.68 3.76 -3.11
CA VAL A 269 21.41 3.20 -1.97
C VAL A 269 20.53 3.13 -0.73
N ALA A 270 19.77 4.17 -0.38
CA ALA A 270 18.87 4.16 0.79
C ALA A 270 17.72 3.15 0.65
N LEU A 271 17.18 2.97 -0.55
CA LEU A 271 16.16 1.97 -0.82
C LEU A 271 16.76 0.56 -0.75
N LEU A 272 17.96 0.37 -1.29
CA LEU A 272 18.68 -0.90 -1.29
C LEU A 272 19.15 -1.26 0.13
N THR A 273 19.63 -0.30 0.93
CA THR A 273 19.92 -0.51 2.36
C THR A 273 18.66 -0.70 3.17
N SER A 274 17.52 -0.09 2.84
CA SER A 274 16.25 -0.38 3.52
C SER A 274 15.75 -1.78 3.20
N ILE A 275 15.91 -2.26 1.96
CA ILE A 275 15.56 -3.63 1.56
C ILE A 275 16.51 -4.65 2.21
N ILE A 276 17.82 -4.39 2.18
CA ILE A 276 18.82 -5.23 2.85
C ILE A 276 18.59 -5.20 4.36
N ALA A 277 18.36 -4.05 4.98
CA ALA A 277 18.05 -3.95 6.40
C ALA A 277 16.76 -4.73 6.70
N PHE A 278 15.71 -4.57 5.91
CA PHE A 278 14.48 -5.34 6.08
C PHE A 278 14.70 -6.85 5.91
N SER A 279 15.50 -7.30 4.93
CA SER A 279 15.79 -8.72 4.71
C SER A 279 16.73 -9.32 5.75
N THR A 280 17.63 -8.52 6.31
CA THR A 280 18.60 -8.95 7.34
C THR A 280 18.03 -8.89 8.76
N LEU A 281 17.15 -7.92 9.04
CA LEU A 281 16.44 -7.82 10.32
C LEU A 281 15.25 -8.77 10.40
N SER A 282 14.59 -9.07 9.29
CA SER A 282 13.58 -10.13 9.22
C SER A 282 14.30 -11.47 9.23
N ARG A 283 14.64 -11.99 10.41
CA ARG A 283 15.12 -13.38 10.52
C ARG A 283 14.06 -14.28 9.89
N PRO A 284 14.38 -15.03 8.82
CA PRO A 284 13.38 -15.82 8.10
C PRO A 284 12.66 -16.79 9.03
N ALA A 285 13.37 -17.35 10.01
CA ALA A 285 12.81 -18.17 11.08
C ALA A 285 11.72 -17.46 11.92
N LEU A 286 11.87 -16.18 12.25
CA LEU A 286 10.85 -15.42 12.99
C LEU A 286 9.61 -15.16 12.15
N VAL A 287 9.80 -14.93 10.84
CA VAL A 287 8.69 -14.77 9.90
C VAL A 287 7.97 -16.10 9.73
N ALA A 288 8.69 -17.20 9.54
CA ALA A 288 8.12 -18.54 9.44
C ALA A 288 7.33 -18.93 10.70
N GLU A 289 7.89 -18.68 11.88
CA GLU A 289 7.21 -18.92 13.16
C GLU A 289 5.95 -18.06 13.33
N ALA A 290 5.99 -16.79 12.93
CA ALA A 290 4.82 -15.92 12.97
C ALA A 290 3.74 -16.36 11.98
N LEU A 291 4.13 -16.84 10.79
CA LEU A 291 3.21 -17.40 9.80
C LEU A 291 2.59 -18.70 10.31
N ASP A 292 3.36 -19.60 10.90
CA ASP A 292 2.86 -20.85 11.48
C ASP A 292 1.91 -20.60 12.67
N THR A 293 2.28 -19.68 13.57
CA THR A 293 1.39 -19.26 14.66
C THR A 293 0.11 -18.66 14.11
N GLY A 294 0.20 -17.83 13.05
CA GLY A 294 -0.94 -17.28 12.35
C GLY A 294 -1.81 -18.35 11.69
N ALA A 295 -1.20 -19.41 11.15
CA ALA A 295 -1.90 -20.54 10.57
C ALA A 295 -2.69 -21.31 11.64
N ALA A 296 -2.08 -21.59 12.79
CA ALA A 296 -2.74 -22.25 13.91
C ALA A 296 -3.95 -21.43 14.42
N VAL A 297 -3.78 -20.12 14.61
CA VAL A 297 -4.86 -19.23 15.05
C VAL A 297 -5.99 -19.21 14.01
N SER A 298 -5.66 -19.01 12.72
CA SER A 298 -6.66 -18.94 11.64
C SER A 298 -7.42 -20.26 11.47
N SER A 299 -6.74 -21.40 11.61
CA SER A 299 -7.35 -22.74 11.58
C SER A 299 -8.29 -22.94 12.77
N SER A 300 -7.90 -22.52 13.97
CA SER A 300 -8.76 -22.58 15.16
C SER A 300 -10.02 -21.72 15.06
N GLU A 301 -10.00 -20.69 14.21
CA GLU A 301 -11.13 -19.84 13.89
C GLU A 301 -12.04 -20.44 12.77
N GLY A 302 -11.64 -21.56 12.18
CA GLY A 302 -12.39 -22.27 11.13
C GLY A 302 -12.14 -21.77 9.70
N MET A 303 -11.10 -20.95 9.48
CA MET A 303 -10.67 -20.57 8.13
C MET A 303 -10.06 -21.77 7.40
N ARG A 304 -10.14 -21.77 6.06
CA ARG A 304 -9.70 -22.89 5.21
C ARG A 304 -8.47 -22.56 4.37
N ILE A 305 -8.51 -21.45 3.66
CA ILE A 305 -7.53 -21.06 2.64
C ILE A 305 -6.35 -20.32 3.29
N ILE A 306 -6.63 -19.37 4.18
CA ILE A 306 -5.61 -18.56 4.88
C ILE A 306 -4.60 -19.42 5.65
N PRO A 307 -4.99 -20.35 6.54
CA PRO A 307 -4.01 -21.15 7.30
C PRO A 307 -3.12 -22.01 6.39
N LEU A 308 -3.64 -22.45 5.25
CA LEU A 308 -2.90 -23.22 4.27
C LEU A 308 -1.82 -22.36 3.58
N TYR A 309 -2.16 -21.14 3.13
CA TYR A 309 -1.13 -20.25 2.57
C TYR A 309 -0.11 -19.78 3.61
N LEU A 310 -0.51 -19.63 4.88
CA LEU A 310 0.39 -19.26 5.95
C LEU A 310 1.38 -20.38 6.27
N SER A 311 0.92 -21.63 6.37
CA SER A 311 1.80 -22.80 6.56
C SER A 311 2.72 -23.02 5.37
N MET A 312 2.22 -22.94 4.14
CA MET A 312 3.06 -22.97 2.92
C MET A 312 4.11 -21.85 2.90
N GLY A 313 3.75 -20.65 3.36
CA GLY A 313 4.68 -19.55 3.55
C GLY A 313 5.76 -19.87 4.57
N ALA A 314 5.39 -20.46 5.71
CA ALA A 314 6.34 -20.87 6.75
C ALA A 314 7.36 -21.88 6.22
N ILE A 315 6.91 -22.90 5.47
CA ILE A 315 7.78 -23.88 4.79
C ILE A 315 8.75 -23.17 3.84
N HIS A 316 8.29 -22.19 3.07
CA HIS A 316 9.15 -21.47 2.12
C HIS A 316 10.20 -20.59 2.80
N PHE A 317 9.87 -19.96 3.93
CA PHE A 317 10.80 -19.09 4.66
C PHE A 317 11.80 -19.87 5.51
N ASP A 318 11.40 -21.01 6.08
CA ASP A 318 12.26 -21.86 6.90
C ASP A 318 11.96 -23.35 6.62
N PRO A 319 12.51 -23.91 5.52
CA PRO A 319 12.28 -25.30 5.14
C PRO A 319 12.98 -26.30 6.07
N SER A 320 13.83 -25.82 6.98
CA SER A 320 14.59 -26.69 7.90
C SER A 320 13.73 -27.28 9.02
N LYS A 321 12.53 -26.75 9.25
CA LYS A 321 11.61 -27.21 10.28
C LYS A 321 10.51 -28.10 9.69
N PRO A 322 10.56 -29.43 9.93
CA PRO A 322 9.57 -30.36 9.39
C PRO A 322 8.16 -30.11 9.96
N ASP A 323 8.05 -29.54 11.16
CA ASP A 323 6.78 -29.21 11.81
C ASP A 323 5.85 -28.36 10.94
N TYR A 324 6.40 -27.44 10.14
CA TYR A 324 5.61 -26.61 9.23
C TYR A 324 5.00 -27.43 8.09
N THR A 325 5.76 -28.39 7.56
CA THR A 325 5.30 -29.32 6.52
C THR A 325 4.25 -30.28 7.05
N ILE A 326 4.46 -30.84 8.25
CA ILE A 326 3.48 -31.72 8.91
C ILE A 326 2.15 -30.99 9.10
N ARG A 327 2.16 -29.74 9.57
CA ARG A 327 0.93 -28.96 9.73
C ARG A 327 0.24 -28.67 8.39
N ALA A 328 0.98 -28.41 7.32
CA ALA A 328 0.40 -28.25 6.00
C ALA A 328 -0.29 -29.54 5.53
N ILE A 329 0.35 -30.70 5.74
CA ILE A 329 -0.23 -32.03 5.46
C ILE A 329 -1.55 -32.20 6.23
N GLU A 330 -1.55 -31.97 7.55
CA GLU A 330 -2.76 -32.07 8.39
C GLU A 330 -3.90 -31.17 7.87
N LEU A 331 -3.57 -29.96 7.41
CA LEU A 331 -4.56 -29.04 6.82
C LEU A 331 -5.13 -29.58 5.50
N TYR A 332 -4.28 -30.08 4.60
CA TYR A 332 -4.71 -30.67 3.32
C TYR A 332 -5.59 -31.91 3.53
N GLU A 333 -5.23 -32.78 4.47
CA GLU A 333 -6.05 -33.94 4.85
C GLU A 333 -7.40 -33.51 5.42
N HIS A 334 -7.39 -32.53 6.33
CA HIS A 334 -8.61 -31.99 6.92
C HIS A 334 -9.56 -31.39 5.87
N TYR A 335 -9.02 -30.80 4.79
CA TYR A 335 -9.82 -30.27 3.68
C TYR A 335 -10.17 -31.31 2.61
N GLY A 336 -9.70 -32.55 2.74
CA GLY A 336 -10.02 -33.67 1.85
C GLY A 336 -9.16 -33.77 0.59
N ASP A 337 -8.04 -33.04 0.51
CA ASP A 337 -7.07 -33.13 -0.60
C ASP A 337 -5.94 -34.09 -0.25
N GLN A 338 -6.29 -35.38 -0.24
CA GLN A 338 -5.36 -36.48 0.12
C GLN A 338 -4.19 -36.57 -0.86
N VAL A 339 -4.40 -36.29 -2.15
CA VAL A 339 -3.35 -36.37 -3.17
C VAL A 339 -2.23 -35.38 -2.86
N THR A 340 -2.56 -34.13 -2.51
CA THR A 340 -1.55 -33.12 -2.16
C THR A 340 -0.88 -33.45 -0.83
N ALA A 341 -1.64 -33.93 0.17
CA ALA A 341 -1.09 -34.37 1.45
C ALA A 341 -0.06 -35.51 1.28
N ASP A 342 -0.37 -36.51 0.47
CA ASP A 342 0.52 -37.64 0.19
C ASP A 342 1.79 -37.22 -0.55
N MET A 343 1.67 -36.32 -1.53
CA MET A 343 2.84 -35.76 -2.21
C MET A 343 3.76 -35.03 -1.23
N MET A 344 3.20 -34.18 -0.36
CA MET A 344 3.99 -33.46 0.64
C MET A 344 4.60 -34.39 1.68
N ARG A 345 3.93 -35.50 2.03
CA ARG A 345 4.47 -36.55 2.92
C ARG A 345 5.70 -37.20 2.29
N ARG A 346 5.65 -37.55 1.00
CA ARG A 346 6.80 -38.10 0.27
C ARG A 346 7.96 -37.12 0.20
N ASP A 347 7.69 -35.87 -0.19
CA ASP A 347 8.72 -34.82 -0.25
C ASP A 347 9.40 -34.61 1.12
N LEU A 348 8.63 -34.70 2.21
CA LEU A 348 9.16 -34.60 3.58
C LEU A 348 10.04 -35.80 3.94
N VAL A 349 9.62 -37.01 3.60
CA VAL A 349 10.41 -38.23 3.82
C VAL A 349 11.74 -38.17 3.06
N ASP A 350 11.71 -37.79 1.78
CA ASP A 350 12.92 -37.63 0.96
C ASP A 350 13.90 -36.61 1.56
N LEU A 351 13.37 -35.48 2.06
CA LEU A 351 14.16 -34.44 2.70
C LEU A 351 14.78 -34.93 4.02
N LEU A 352 14.03 -35.68 4.82
CA LEU A 352 14.52 -36.25 6.08
C LEU A 352 15.57 -37.34 5.83
N GLU A 353 15.33 -38.27 4.90
CA GLU A 353 16.26 -39.35 4.55
C GLU A 353 17.61 -38.79 4.08
N SER A 354 17.59 -37.72 3.29
CA SER A 354 18.81 -37.03 2.87
C SER A 354 19.61 -36.39 4.01
N SER A 355 18.96 -36.12 5.16
CA SER A 355 19.57 -35.50 6.33
C SER A 355 20.06 -36.48 7.40
N VAL A 356 19.59 -37.73 7.39
CA VAL A 356 20.02 -38.80 8.31
C VAL A 356 21.55 -39.02 8.32
N PRO A 357 22.24 -39.18 7.17
CA PRO A 357 23.69 -39.42 7.18
C PRO A 357 24.49 -38.24 7.74
N LEU A 358 24.01 -37.01 7.59
CA LEU A 358 24.64 -35.81 8.19
C LEU A 358 24.50 -35.80 9.72
N LEU A 359 23.36 -36.25 10.23
CA LEU A 359 23.12 -36.36 11.69
C LEU A 359 23.88 -37.53 12.33
N GLU A 360 24.10 -38.61 11.57
CA GLU A 360 24.98 -39.72 11.97
C GLU A 360 26.46 -39.29 12.00
N GLU A 361 26.91 -38.47 11.05
CA GLU A 361 28.27 -37.93 11.00
C GLU A 361 28.55 -36.91 12.13
N GLU A 362 27.56 -36.12 12.54
CA GLU A 362 27.65 -35.21 13.68
C GLU A 362 27.46 -35.89 15.06
N GLY A 363 27.13 -37.19 15.07
CA GLY A 363 26.97 -37.98 16.32
C GLY A 363 25.76 -37.58 17.17
N ILE A 364 24.74 -36.94 16.57
CA ILE A 364 23.56 -36.40 17.28
C ILE A 364 22.45 -37.44 17.46
N VAL A 365 22.58 -38.66 16.92
CA VAL A 365 21.59 -39.72 17.10
C VAL A 365 21.71 -40.37 18.49
N LEU A 366 21.06 -39.78 19.49
CA LEU A 366 20.69 -40.47 20.73
C LEU A 366 19.21 -40.26 21.10
N SER A 367 18.43 -41.28 20.73
CA SER A 367 17.53 -42.03 21.61
C SER A 367 16.11 -41.52 21.94
N LYS A 368 15.58 -40.41 21.39
CA LYS A 368 14.18 -40.01 21.72
C LYS A 368 13.26 -39.54 20.60
N THR A 369 13.77 -39.23 19.41
CA THR A 369 12.94 -38.85 18.23
C THR A 369 12.64 -40.02 17.29
N GLY A 370 13.27 -41.19 17.47
CA GLY A 370 13.12 -42.34 16.58
C GLY A 370 11.71 -42.94 16.47
N ASN A 371 10.81 -42.69 17.43
CA ASN A 371 9.48 -43.32 17.42
C ASN A 371 8.43 -42.60 16.54
N ILE A 372 8.57 -41.28 16.30
CA ILE A 372 7.59 -40.54 15.49
C ILE A 372 8.03 -40.54 14.02
N TYR A 373 9.33 -40.34 13.77
CA TYR A 373 9.90 -40.39 12.43
C TYR A 373 9.97 -41.81 11.87
N GLY A 374 10.21 -42.83 12.72
CA GLY A 374 10.15 -44.24 12.31
C GLY A 374 8.75 -44.65 11.84
N ALA A 375 7.69 -44.16 12.49
CA ALA A 375 6.32 -44.46 12.08
C ALA A 375 5.96 -43.84 10.73
N LEU A 376 6.36 -42.59 10.46
CA LEU A 376 6.15 -41.91 9.18
C LEU A 376 6.94 -42.55 8.02
N ILE A 377 8.16 -43.03 8.29
CA ILE A 377 9.00 -43.71 7.29
C ILE A 377 8.49 -45.14 7.03
N ASP A 378 8.07 -45.87 8.07
CA ASP A 378 7.51 -47.23 7.90
C ASP A 378 6.21 -47.20 7.09
N GLU A 379 5.30 -46.25 7.37
CA GLU A 379 4.03 -46.12 6.66
C GLU A 379 4.21 -45.74 5.17
N ALA A 380 5.12 -44.79 4.88
CA ALA A 380 5.44 -44.43 3.49
C ALA A 380 6.18 -45.55 2.72
N SER A 381 7.00 -46.35 3.42
CA SER A 381 7.69 -47.50 2.80
C SER A 381 6.74 -48.66 2.47
N ILE A 382 5.67 -48.81 3.26
CA ILE A 382 4.62 -49.82 3.04
C ILE A 382 3.80 -49.45 1.79
N ASP A 383 3.40 -48.18 1.66
CA ASP A 383 2.64 -47.72 0.49
C ASP A 383 3.45 -47.73 -0.80
N ALA A 384 4.75 -47.42 -0.74
CA ALA A 384 5.65 -47.53 -1.90
C ALA A 384 5.85 -48.99 -2.35
N ARG A 385 5.93 -49.94 -1.40
CA ARG A 385 6.00 -51.38 -1.71
C ARG A 385 4.70 -51.94 -2.29
N ILE A 386 3.55 -51.39 -1.92
CA ILE A 386 2.25 -51.78 -2.48
C ILE A 386 2.08 -51.24 -3.90
N ALA A 387 2.67 -50.10 -4.24
CA ALA A 387 2.59 -49.52 -5.58
C ALA A 387 3.47 -50.22 -6.64
N ASP A 388 4.60 -50.82 -6.23
CA ASP A 388 5.56 -51.48 -7.13
C ASP A 388 5.32 -53.00 -7.33
N ASP A 389 4.38 -53.61 -6.59
CA ASP A 389 4.07 -55.03 -6.70
C ASP A 389 2.57 -55.28 -7.02
N PRO A 390 2.17 -55.37 -8.30
CA PRO A 390 0.77 -55.59 -8.69
C PRO A 390 0.23 -56.98 -8.31
N GLU A 391 1.06 -57.90 -7.78
CA GLU A 391 0.60 -59.22 -7.29
C GLU A 391 0.12 -59.21 -5.83
N ILE A 392 0.32 -58.12 -5.06
CA ILE A 392 -0.20 -57.99 -3.69
C ILE A 392 -1.62 -57.39 -3.69
N THR A 393 -2.52 -57.98 -4.48
CA THR A 393 -3.99 -57.72 -4.40
C THR A 393 -4.78 -59.00 -4.10
N LYS A 394 -4.15 -59.94 -3.39
CA LYS A 394 -4.86 -61.05 -2.73
C LYS A 394 -4.54 -61.07 -1.24
N ILE A 395 -5.08 -60.10 -0.52
CA ILE A 395 -5.27 -60.28 0.93
C ILE A 395 -6.45 -61.26 1.07
N PRO A 396 -6.27 -62.42 1.72
CA PRO A 396 -7.38 -63.34 1.95
C PRO A 396 -8.41 -62.70 2.89
N GLU A 397 -9.68 -62.73 2.50
CA GLU A 397 -10.86 -62.21 3.23
C GLU A 397 -11.04 -62.78 4.66
N GLU A 398 -10.20 -63.72 5.10
CA GLU A 398 -10.34 -64.40 6.41
C GLU A 398 -9.78 -63.60 7.60
N LEU A 399 -9.09 -62.47 7.39
CA LEU A 399 -8.52 -61.65 8.47
C LEU A 399 -9.38 -60.43 8.87
N LEU A 400 -10.53 -60.21 8.21
CA LEU A 400 -11.43 -59.07 8.46
C LEU A 400 -12.60 -59.37 9.43
N VAL A 401 -12.66 -60.57 10.02
CA VAL A 401 -13.81 -61.01 10.87
C VAL A 401 -13.49 -61.05 12.37
N LEU A 402 -12.26 -60.81 12.82
CA LEU A 402 -11.87 -61.12 14.21
C LEU A 402 -11.78 -59.94 15.20
N ASP A 403 -12.18 -58.71 14.84
CA ASP A 403 -12.03 -57.56 15.76
C ASP A 403 -13.27 -56.66 15.92
N TRP A 404 -14.47 -57.15 15.58
CA TRP A 404 -15.72 -56.42 15.85
C TRP A 404 -16.33 -56.71 17.23
N ASP A 405 -15.87 -57.73 17.96
CA ASP A 405 -16.55 -58.24 19.18
C ASP A 405 -15.91 -57.83 20.52
N ARG A 406 -15.06 -56.80 20.54
CA ARG A 406 -14.52 -56.22 21.78
C ARG A 406 -14.69 -54.70 21.84
N GLN A 407 -15.93 -54.21 21.88
CA GLN A 407 -16.29 -52.94 22.55
C GLN A 407 -17.81 -52.71 22.59
N ASN A 408 -18.52 -53.60 23.30
CA ASN A 408 -19.76 -53.23 23.99
C ASN A 408 -19.50 -53.18 25.49
#